data_AF-A0A498R0Y0-F1
#
_entry.id   AF-A0A498R0Y0-F1
#
_cell.length_a   1.000
_cell.length_b   1.000
_cell.length_c   1.000
_cell.angle_alpha   90.00
_cell.angle_beta   90.00
_cell.angle_gamma   90.00
#
_symmetry.space_group_name_H-M   'P 1'
#
loop_
_entity.id
_entity.type
_entity.pdbx_description
1 polymer ?
#
loop_
_entity_poly.entity_id
_entity_poly.type
_entity_poly.pdbx_seq_one_letter_code
_entity_poly.pdbx_strand_id
1 'polypeptide(L)' 'MGNGAPVTTMKRDRDEVVLEYTRSICPVCKVVIDAQVNLRGGKVYLRKRCRDHGEFEAVVYGDAQI' A
#
# COMPACT_ATOMS: atom_id res chain seq x y z
N MET A 1 -23.28 -26.84 24.59
CA MET A 1 -23.43 -26.62 23.14
C MET A 1 -22.89 -25.23 22.83
N GLY A 2 -21.93 -25.11 21.89
CA GLY A 2 -21.52 -23.84 21.28
C GLY A 2 -20.29 -23.13 21.86
N ASN A 3 -19.09 -23.62 21.55
CA ASN A 3 -17.84 -22.87 21.71
C ASN A 3 -17.75 -21.78 20.62
N GLY A 4 -17.77 -20.50 21.01
CA GLY A 4 -17.49 -19.36 20.11
C GLY A 4 -15.99 -19.06 20.12
N ALA A 5 -15.32 -19.36 19.02
CA ALA A 5 -13.87 -19.23 18.84
C ALA A 5 -13.34 -17.81 19.12
N PRO A 6 -12.10 -17.66 19.63
CA PRO A 6 -11.45 -16.37 19.66
C PRO A 6 -11.13 -15.94 18.23
N VAL A 7 -11.77 -14.86 17.75
CA VAL A 7 -11.33 -14.13 16.54
C VAL A 7 -9.91 -13.65 16.82
N THR A 8 -8.95 -14.42 16.32
CA THR A 8 -7.55 -14.00 16.26
C THR A 8 -7.50 -12.98 15.14
N THR A 9 -7.68 -11.71 15.49
CA THR A 9 -7.36 -10.59 14.60
C THR A 9 -5.91 -10.80 14.20
N MET A 10 -5.70 -11.37 13.01
CA MET A 10 -4.40 -11.56 12.38
C MET A 10 -3.80 -10.18 12.16
N LYS A 11 -3.17 -9.64 13.19
CA LYS A 11 -2.15 -8.60 13.08
C LYS A 11 -1.05 -9.29 12.29
N ARG A 12 -1.06 -9.13 10.97
CA ARG A 12 0.05 -9.55 10.13
C ARG A 12 1.19 -8.60 10.46
N ASP A 13 1.92 -8.95 11.51
CA ASP A 13 3.32 -8.61 11.63
C ASP A 13 3.98 -9.24 10.40
N ARG A 14 4.41 -8.43 9.44
CA ARG A 14 5.14 -8.93 8.27
C ARG A 14 5.89 -7.81 7.55
N ASP A 15 6.82 -7.19 8.27
CA ASP A 15 7.99 -6.48 7.74
C ASP A 15 7.69 -5.27 6.81
N GLU A 16 6.45 -4.75 6.76
CA GLU A 16 6.14 -3.52 6.02
C GLU A 16 6.17 -2.30 6.94
N VAL A 17 7.11 -1.38 6.67
CA VAL A 17 7.22 -0.11 7.38
C VAL A 17 6.75 0.99 6.45
N VAL A 18 5.70 1.71 6.84
CA VAL A 18 5.29 2.93 6.15
C VAL A 18 6.38 3.97 6.38
N LEU A 19 7.16 4.28 5.35
CA LEU A 19 8.22 5.29 5.41
C LEU A 19 7.62 6.70 5.38
N GLU A 20 6.78 6.96 4.37
CA GLU A 20 6.22 8.28 4.15
C GLU A 20 4.88 8.22 3.42
N TYR A 21 4.09 9.28 3.60
CA TYR A 21 2.88 9.53 2.84
C TYR A 21 3.19 10.59 1.80
N THR A 22 2.96 10.25 0.53
CA THR A 22 3.17 11.14 -0.60
C THR A 22 1.89 11.29 -1.40
N ARG A 23 1.86 12.24 -2.33
CA ARG A 23 0.74 12.42 -3.24
C ARG A 23 1.18 12.02 -4.64
N SER A 24 0.39 11.19 -5.30
CA SER A 24 0.64 10.76 -6.68
C SER A 24 -0.51 11.19 -7.57
N ILE A 25 -0.30 11.21 -8.88
CA ILE A 25 -1.37 11.51 -9.84
C ILE A 25 -1.95 10.19 -10.34
N CYS A 26 -3.28 10.09 -10.34
CA CYS A 26 -3.96 8.93 -10.92
C CYS A 26 -3.72 8.91 -12.44
N PRO A 27 -3.21 7.81 -13.04
CA PRO A 27 -2.99 7.75 -14.48
C PRO A 27 -4.29 7.78 -15.29
N VAL A 28 -5.44 7.49 -14.66
CA VAL A 28 -6.75 7.45 -15.33
C VAL A 28 -7.45 8.81 -15.25
N CYS A 29 -7.78 9.28 -14.04
CA CYS A 29 -8.48 10.56 -13.87
C CYS A 29 -7.56 11.80 -13.80
N LYS A 30 -6.24 11.63 -13.74
CA LYS A 30 -5.27 12.74 -13.64
C LYS A 30 -5.46 13.67 -12.44
N VAL A 31 -6.13 13.18 -11.39
CA VAL A 31 -6.30 13.89 -10.12
C VAL A 31 -5.20 13.49 -9.14
N VAL A 32 -4.91 14.38 -8.20
CA VAL A 32 -4.00 14.10 -7.09
C VAL A 32 -4.67 13.15 -6.11
N ILE A 33 -4.01 12.03 -5.82
CA ILE A 33 -4.46 10.98 -4.93
C ILE A 33 -3.40 10.67 -3.87
N ASP A 34 -3.84 10.20 -2.71
CA ASP A 34 -2.94 9.79 -1.64
C ASP A 34 -2.17 8.52 -2.03
N ALA A 35 -0.89 8.52 -1.71
CA ALA A 35 0.01 7.42 -1.88
C ALA A 35 0.89 7.21 -0.64
N GLN A 36 1.32 5.97 -0.44
CA GLN A 36 2.07 5.54 0.74
C GLN A 36 3.30 4.81 0.26
N VAL A 37 4.45 5.19 0.79
CA VAL A 37 5.73 4.52 0.54
C VAL A 37 5.94 3.53 1.67
N ASN A 38 5.93 2.24 1.34
CA ASN A 38 6.06 1.13 2.26
C ASN A 38 7.35 0.37 1.96
N LEU A 39 8.24 0.24 2.94
CA LEU A 39 9.42 -0.60 2.85
C LEU A 39 9.08 -2.00 3.33
N ARG A 40 9.26 -3.02 2.49
CA ARG A 40 9.01 -4.41 2.85
C ARG A 40 10.12 -5.32 2.36
N GLY A 41 10.83 -5.99 3.27
CA GLY A 41 11.94 -6.88 2.93
C GLY A 41 13.05 -6.22 2.10
N GLY A 42 13.36 -4.95 2.39
CA GLY A 42 14.35 -4.15 1.66
C GLY A 42 13.88 -3.59 0.31
N LYS A 43 12.62 -3.81 -0.08
CA LYS A 43 12.03 -3.25 -1.31
C LYS A 43 11.05 -2.13 -0.97
N VAL A 44 11.06 -1.08 -1.77
CA VAL A 44 10.15 0.07 -1.59
C VAL A 44 8.94 -0.06 -2.50
N TYR A 45 7.76 -0.07 -1.90
CA TYR A 45 6.45 -0.14 -2.56
C TYR A 45 5.75 1.21 -2.42
N LEU A 46 5.27 1.76 -3.53
CA LEU A 46 4.38 2.90 -3.56
C LEU A 46 2.96 2.41 -3.79
N ARG A 47 2.12 2.55 -2.77
CA ARG A 47 0.71 2.20 -2.80
C ARG A 47 -0.12 3.47 -2.92
N LYS A 48 -0.77 3.69 -4.06
CA LYS A 48 -1.63 4.85 -4.34
C LYS A 48 -3.10 4.42 -4.35
N ARG A 49 -4.00 5.26 -3.85
CA ARG A 49 -5.42 4.94 -3.77
C ARG A 49 -6.26 6.02 -4.42
N CYS A 50 -6.87 5.68 -5.55
CA CYS A 50 -7.88 6.51 -6.18
C CYS A 50 -9.27 6.11 -5.69
N ARG A 51 -10.15 7.09 -5.42
CA ARG A 51 -11.52 6.84 -4.98
C ARG A 51 -12.38 6.22 -6.09
N ASP A 52 -12.12 6.60 -7.33
CA ASP A 52 -12.89 6.17 -8.51
C ASP A 52 -12.30 4.93 -9.18
N HIS A 53 -10.97 4.81 -9.23
CA HIS A 53 -10.26 3.75 -9.96
C HIS A 53 -9.68 2.65 -9.08
N GLY A 54 -9.79 2.79 -7.75
CA GLY A 54 -9.28 1.81 -6.79
C GLY A 54 -7.83 2.03 -6.37
N GLU A 55 -7.26 1.01 -5.73
CA GLU A 55 -5.89 1.01 -5.22
C GLU A 55 -4.91 0.41 -6.23
N PHE A 56 -3.74 1.01 -6.32
CA PHE A 56 -2.65 0.56 -7.16
C PHE A 56 -1.39 0.47 -6.30
N GLU A 57 -0.66 -0.61 -6.48
CA GLU A 57 0.63 -0.82 -5.83
C GLU A 57 1.70 -0.96 -6.91
N ALA A 58 2.82 -0.26 -6.74
CA ALA A 58 3.96 -0.32 -7.64
C ALA A 58 5.25 -0.35 -6.83
N VAL A 59 6.26 -1.13 -7.24
CA VAL A 59 7.58 -1.12 -6.61
C VAL A 59 8.38 0.05 -7.20
N VAL A 60 8.91 0.94 -6.35
CA VAL A 60 9.63 2.16 -6.79
C VAL A 60 11.13 1.91 -6.89
N TYR A 61 11.74 1.34 -5.85
CA TYR A 61 13.16 0.98 -5.88
C TYR A 61 13.31 -0.43 -6.46
N GLY A 62 13.45 -0.46 -7.78
CA GLY A 62 13.61 -1.65 -8.63
C GLY A 62 13.74 -1.31 -10.11
N ASP A 63 13.12 -0.22 -10.59
CA ASP A 63 13.23 0.23 -11.98
C ASP A 63 12.84 1.71 -12.06
N ALA A 64 13.80 2.60 -11.79
CA ALA A 64 13.66 4.00 -12.16
C ALA A 64 14.13 4.16 -13.60
N GLN A 65 13.29 3.80 -14.57
CA GLN A 65 13.51 4.18 -15.96
C GLN A 65 13.16 5.67 -16.09
N ILE A 66 14.18 6.52 -16.23
CA ILE A 66 14.02 7.91 -16.67
C ILE A 66 14.78 8.12 -17.97
#